data_AF-A0A431LHW9-F1
#
_entry.id   AF-A0A431LHW9-F1
#
_cell.length_a   1.000
_cell.length_b   1.000
_cell.length_c   1.000
_cell.angle_alpha   90.00
_cell.angle_beta   90.00
_cell.angle_gamma   90.00
#
_symmetry.space_group_name_H-M   'P 1'
#
loop_
_entity.id
_entity.type
_entity.pdbx_description
1 polymer ?
#
loop_
_entity_poly.entity_id
_entity_poly.type
_entity_poly.pdbx_seq_one_letter_code
_entity_poly.pdbx_strand_id
1 'polypeptide(L)'
;MLELSQFAAKPNGGSHSLLLSDLGADSGQSFAESHSQGAWEREAQLAHSALTSIPRAAAAAFSPEHIGETASKVALAGASTLALTCISRQPGMAWTVSRVVTPAMLISAGSEVLHNGAALVGAVADTWHTGKNFEHNKNIVDDSLGRFAFDLALTSTAGGIAHAKGSQYFGWRPGSTQGLPELNEANLRSAVPGETSPFKIKSDGLWRRVDLHLPAGFDFESNSKRNLLIGLDGILVNKQPGMAGTNGLGALVDKTGDIGAFPHAGSFNLVPGAKLSSWQSEGAGFLTPGHWLVPKAPIDDTRFIADVNSRVKDLLNTDRSVLVGFSEGGNVSHNVAAKLGKDVIQGIGSVEGTIIGREHPPVPGMDVLIVHGTEDPTIPITGGAGGLTKILSRLGHKRIESSEPMAQIARYTETNGFKGDPSVTELHPGVTEKVYSSEQMANGGEVRYVEIAGGKHAYSGRSVGLQEDKSVLLGANGGPSDFKINDLVGTVLLRSH
;
A
#
# COMPACT_ATOMS: atom_id res chain seq x y z
N MET A 1 -29.02 -37.19 50.48
CA MET A 1 -30.40 -37.49 50.03
C MET A 1 -30.30 -37.96 48.58
N LEU A 2 -30.97 -39.08 48.29
CA LEU A 2 -30.85 -39.97 47.12
C LEU A 2 -31.06 -39.25 45.76
N GLU A 3 -30.31 -39.51 44.68
CA GLU A 3 -30.16 -40.70 43.81
C GLU A 3 -31.34 -40.98 42.82
N LEU A 4 -30.95 -41.21 41.55
CA LEU A 4 -31.58 -42.07 40.52
C LEU A 4 -32.93 -41.62 39.91
N SER A 5 -33.34 -41.92 38.68
CA SER A 5 -32.79 -42.52 37.45
C SER A 5 -33.89 -42.45 36.38
N GLN A 6 -33.51 -42.70 35.13
CA GLN A 6 -34.35 -42.86 33.94
C GLN A 6 -35.56 -43.79 34.10
N PHE A 7 -36.64 -43.56 33.33
CA PHE A 7 -37.44 -44.63 32.71
C PHE A 7 -38.13 -44.18 31.41
N ALA A 8 -38.17 -45.12 30.46
CA ALA A 8 -38.62 -45.00 29.08
C ALA A 8 -40.13 -45.29 28.91
N ALA A 9 -40.71 -44.89 27.75
CA ALA A 9 -41.48 -45.76 26.82
C ALA A 9 -42.33 -44.96 25.81
N LYS A 10 -42.30 -45.38 24.53
CA LYS A 10 -43.34 -45.12 23.51
C LYS A 10 -44.59 -45.97 23.79
N PRO A 11 -45.78 -45.62 23.25
CA PRO A 11 -46.23 -46.35 22.05
C PRO A 11 -47.11 -45.55 21.03
N ASN A 12 -46.99 -45.99 19.77
CA ASN A 12 -47.98 -46.20 18.70
C ASN A 12 -49.27 -45.37 18.54
N GLY A 13 -49.50 -44.97 17.29
CA GLY A 13 -50.72 -45.35 16.53
C GLY A 13 -51.71 -44.23 16.25
N GLY A 14 -51.98 -43.95 14.97
CA GLY A 14 -53.05 -43.02 14.58
C GLY A 14 -53.02 -42.59 13.12
N SER A 15 -53.31 -43.55 12.24
CA SER A 15 -53.59 -43.41 10.82
C SER A 15 -54.78 -42.49 10.49
N HIS A 16 -54.63 -41.64 9.47
CA HIS A 16 -55.72 -41.33 8.53
C HIS A 16 -55.15 -41.20 7.11
N SER A 17 -55.47 -42.19 6.28
CA SER A 17 -55.41 -42.10 4.83
C SER A 17 -56.65 -41.36 4.33
N LEU A 18 -56.50 -40.45 3.37
CA LEU A 18 -57.44 -40.34 2.26
C LEU A 18 -56.68 -39.86 1.01
N LEU A 19 -56.99 -40.58 -0.06
CA LEU A 19 -56.37 -40.66 -1.37
C LEU A 19 -57.15 -39.82 -2.37
N LEU A 20 -56.51 -39.56 -3.53
CA LEU A 20 -56.97 -38.97 -4.80
C LEU A 20 -56.73 -37.45 -4.91
N SER A 21 -56.06 -36.91 -5.93
CA SER A 21 -55.56 -37.48 -7.20
C SER A 21 -54.67 -36.45 -7.91
N ASP A 22 -53.68 -36.96 -8.64
CA ASP A 22 -52.92 -36.40 -9.77
C ASP A 22 -53.19 -34.97 -10.25
N LEU A 23 -52.10 -34.21 -10.42
CA LEU A 23 -51.71 -33.59 -11.71
C LEU A 23 -50.23 -33.20 -11.64
N GLY A 24 -49.45 -33.74 -12.59
CA GLY A 24 -47.99 -33.71 -12.57
C GLY A 24 -47.36 -32.34 -12.82
N ALA A 25 -46.20 -32.15 -12.19
CA ALA A 25 -45.17 -31.20 -12.59
C ALA A 25 -43.88 -31.52 -11.84
N ASP A 26 -43.11 -32.52 -12.28
CA ASP A 26 -41.72 -32.62 -11.82
C ASP A 26 -40.82 -33.38 -12.80
N SER A 27 -40.17 -32.62 -13.70
CA SER A 27 -38.98 -33.05 -14.46
C SER A 27 -38.16 -31.87 -15.01
N GLY A 28 -38.51 -30.62 -14.68
CA GLY A 28 -37.84 -29.43 -15.19
C GLY A 28 -36.74 -28.86 -14.28
N GLN A 29 -36.78 -29.10 -12.97
CA GLN A 29 -35.84 -28.46 -12.03
C GLN A 29 -34.49 -29.19 -11.92
N SER A 30 -34.45 -30.53 -11.96
CA SER A 30 -33.17 -31.27 -11.82
C SER A 30 -32.26 -31.19 -13.07
N PHE A 31 -32.84 -30.93 -14.25
CA PHE A 31 -32.06 -30.78 -15.50
C PHE A 31 -31.43 -29.39 -15.61
N ALA A 32 -32.08 -28.35 -15.08
CA ALA A 32 -31.57 -26.97 -15.09
C ALA A 32 -30.45 -26.74 -14.06
N GLU A 33 -30.54 -27.37 -12.88
CA GLU A 33 -29.52 -27.27 -11.83
C GLU A 33 -28.23 -28.04 -12.18
N SER A 34 -28.32 -29.20 -12.83
CA SER A 34 -27.13 -29.93 -13.29
C SER A 34 -26.42 -29.27 -14.50
N HIS A 35 -27.16 -28.55 -15.35
CA HIS A 35 -26.57 -27.77 -16.45
C HIS A 35 -25.84 -26.50 -15.97
N SER A 36 -26.36 -25.83 -14.94
CA SER A 36 -25.74 -24.60 -14.43
C SER A 36 -24.45 -24.87 -13.64
N GLN A 37 -24.42 -25.95 -12.85
CA GLN A 37 -23.25 -26.30 -12.04
C GLN A 37 -22.03 -26.67 -12.89
N GLY A 38 -22.24 -27.39 -14.00
CA GLY A 38 -21.16 -27.72 -14.94
C GLY A 38 -20.64 -26.52 -15.75
N ALA A 39 -21.45 -25.48 -15.97
CA ALA A 39 -21.03 -24.27 -16.68
C ALA A 39 -20.06 -23.44 -15.85
N TRP A 40 -20.34 -23.27 -14.55
CA TRP A 40 -19.49 -22.53 -13.61
C TRP A 40 -18.10 -23.17 -13.42
N GLU A 41 -18.02 -24.50 -13.34
CA GLU A 41 -16.72 -25.19 -13.23
C GLU A 41 -15.87 -25.03 -14.50
N ARG A 42 -16.52 -25.01 -15.68
CA ARG A 42 -15.85 -24.77 -16.97
C ARG A 42 -15.35 -23.33 -17.09
N GLU A 43 -16.12 -22.36 -16.63
CA GLU A 43 -15.70 -20.95 -16.57
C GLU A 43 -14.51 -20.73 -15.64
N ALA A 44 -14.53 -21.32 -14.45
CA ALA A 44 -13.42 -21.23 -13.50
C ALA A 44 -12.12 -21.82 -14.06
N GLN A 45 -12.22 -22.94 -14.80
CA GLN A 45 -11.07 -23.57 -15.44
C GLN A 45 -10.55 -22.79 -16.65
N LEU A 46 -11.42 -22.13 -17.43
CA LEU A 46 -11.01 -21.22 -18.49
C LEU A 46 -10.32 -19.97 -17.95
N ALA A 47 -10.86 -19.37 -16.89
CA ALA A 47 -10.24 -18.23 -16.22
C ALA A 47 -8.88 -18.59 -15.62
N HIS A 48 -8.75 -19.77 -15.02
CA HIS A 48 -7.47 -20.27 -14.50
C HIS A 48 -6.43 -20.53 -15.62
N SER A 49 -6.85 -21.10 -16.74
CA SER A 49 -5.97 -21.32 -17.91
C SER A 49 -5.50 -19.98 -18.49
N ALA A 50 -6.41 -19.03 -18.66
CA ALA A 50 -6.10 -17.65 -19.08
C ALA A 50 -5.08 -16.94 -18.17
N LEU A 51 -5.16 -17.14 -16.85
CA LEU A 51 -4.22 -16.51 -15.91
C LEU A 51 -2.85 -17.21 -15.91
N THR A 52 -2.80 -18.51 -16.17
CA THR A 52 -1.56 -19.31 -16.16
C THR A 52 -0.84 -19.36 -17.51
N SER A 53 -1.48 -18.92 -18.59
CA SER A 53 -0.85 -18.78 -19.90
C SER A 53 0.03 -17.52 -20.04
N ILE A 54 -0.23 -16.47 -19.26
CA ILE A 54 0.53 -15.21 -19.31
C ILE A 54 2.03 -15.43 -19.05
N PRO A 55 2.46 -16.15 -17.99
CA PRO A 55 3.88 -16.41 -17.77
C PRO A 55 4.52 -17.29 -18.86
N ARG A 56 3.76 -18.20 -19.47
CA ARG A 56 4.23 -19.07 -20.57
C ARG A 56 4.42 -18.28 -21.87
N ALA A 57 3.48 -17.41 -22.21
CA ALA A 57 3.57 -16.50 -23.35
C ALA A 57 4.77 -15.55 -23.20
N ALA A 58 5.01 -15.03 -21.98
CA ALA A 58 6.20 -14.24 -21.69
C ALA A 58 7.50 -15.03 -21.92
N ALA A 59 7.58 -16.28 -21.42
CA ALA A 59 8.75 -17.13 -21.62
C ALA A 59 9.02 -17.45 -23.10
N ALA A 60 7.96 -17.70 -23.89
CA ALA A 60 8.06 -17.97 -25.31
C ALA A 60 8.51 -16.73 -26.12
N ALA A 61 7.99 -15.54 -25.80
CA ALA A 61 8.34 -14.29 -26.48
C ALA A 61 9.82 -13.87 -26.28
N PHE A 62 10.44 -14.29 -25.17
CA PHE A 62 11.86 -14.04 -24.92
C PHE A 62 12.78 -15.21 -25.28
N SER A 63 12.27 -16.23 -25.97
CA SER A 63 13.09 -17.32 -26.50
C SER A 63 13.95 -16.85 -27.69
N PRO A 64 15.10 -17.50 -27.96
CA PRO A 64 15.97 -17.14 -29.08
C PRO A 64 15.29 -17.15 -30.45
N GLU A 65 14.23 -17.95 -30.61
CA GLU A 65 13.49 -18.12 -31.86
C GLU A 65 12.51 -16.97 -32.13
N HIS A 66 11.99 -16.31 -31.08
CA HIS A 66 10.92 -15.31 -31.19
C HIS A 66 11.36 -13.87 -30.87
N ILE A 67 12.56 -13.68 -30.31
CA ILE A 67 13.06 -12.36 -29.89
C ILE A 67 13.10 -11.31 -31.02
N GLY A 68 13.35 -11.74 -32.27
CA GLY A 68 13.35 -10.85 -33.45
C GLY A 68 11.96 -10.33 -33.80
N GLU A 69 10.94 -11.18 -33.70
CA GLU A 69 9.54 -10.82 -33.93
C GLU A 69 9.05 -9.86 -32.83
N THR A 70 9.35 -10.17 -31.57
CA THR A 70 9.09 -9.32 -30.40
C THR A 70 9.72 -7.94 -30.54
N ALA A 71 10.99 -7.86 -30.96
CA ALA A 71 11.68 -6.58 -31.18
C ALA A 71 11.02 -5.74 -32.30
N SER A 72 10.56 -6.38 -33.38
CA SER A 72 9.88 -5.70 -34.48
C SER A 72 8.51 -5.13 -34.07
N LYS A 73 7.71 -5.87 -33.30
CA LYS A 73 6.42 -5.43 -32.74
C LYS A 73 6.59 -4.22 -31.82
N VAL A 74 7.64 -4.23 -30.99
CA VAL A 74 8.01 -3.11 -30.11
C VAL A 74 8.42 -1.87 -30.91
N ALA A 75 9.25 -2.02 -31.94
CA ALA A 75 9.71 -0.90 -32.77
C ALA A 75 8.57 -0.23 -33.55
N LEU A 76 7.67 -1.03 -34.13
CA LEU A 76 6.52 -0.55 -34.90
C LEU A 76 5.52 0.21 -34.03
N ALA A 77 5.29 -0.26 -32.80
CA ALA A 77 4.44 0.41 -31.81
C ALA A 77 5.02 1.76 -31.40
N GLY A 78 6.33 1.82 -31.13
CA GLY A 78 7.02 3.07 -30.80
C GLY A 78 6.94 4.13 -31.91
N ALA A 79 7.12 3.72 -33.17
CA ALA A 79 7.06 4.62 -34.33
C ALA A 79 5.65 5.20 -34.56
N SER A 80 4.62 4.37 -34.39
CA SER A 80 3.21 4.77 -34.57
C SER A 80 2.75 5.78 -33.51
N THR A 81 3.18 5.59 -32.25
CA THR A 81 2.91 6.54 -31.16
C THR A 81 3.59 7.89 -31.40
N LEU A 82 4.82 7.90 -31.92
CA LEU A 82 5.54 9.13 -32.26
C LEU A 82 4.85 9.91 -33.39
N ALA A 83 4.42 9.22 -34.45
CA ALA A 83 3.70 9.83 -35.57
C ALA A 83 2.38 10.49 -35.12
N LEU A 84 1.58 9.79 -34.30
CA LEU A 84 0.31 10.30 -33.79
C LEU A 84 0.48 11.46 -32.80
N THR A 85 1.59 11.49 -32.06
CA THR A 85 1.91 12.59 -31.13
C THR A 85 2.21 13.90 -31.87
N CYS A 86 2.79 13.84 -33.07
CA CYS A 86 3.17 15.01 -33.84
C CYS A 86 1.99 15.73 -34.53
N ILE A 87 0.83 15.07 -34.67
CA ILE A 87 -0.25 15.53 -35.56
C ILE A 87 -1.40 16.27 -34.83
N SER A 88 -1.56 16.15 -33.51
CA SER A 88 -2.80 16.60 -32.85
C SER A 88 -2.59 17.63 -31.73
N ARG A 89 -3.28 18.79 -31.80
CA ARG A 89 -3.17 19.94 -30.90
C ARG A 89 -4.46 20.33 -30.13
N GLN A 90 -5.20 19.41 -29.48
CA GLN A 90 -6.33 19.79 -28.58
C GLN A 90 -6.54 18.87 -27.35
N PRO A 91 -7.10 19.35 -26.21
CA PRO A 91 -7.18 18.61 -24.94
C PRO A 91 -8.54 17.93 -24.64
N GLY A 92 -8.54 16.78 -23.93
CA GLY A 92 -9.74 16.14 -23.35
C GLY A 92 -9.58 14.65 -22.96
N MET A 93 -10.39 14.14 -22.01
CA MET A 93 -10.27 12.77 -21.43
C MET A 93 -10.73 11.65 -22.38
N ALA A 94 -11.81 11.88 -23.15
CA ALA A 94 -12.30 10.96 -24.18
C ALA A 94 -11.26 10.74 -25.30
N TRP A 95 -10.34 11.69 -25.46
CA TRP A 95 -9.26 11.63 -26.44
C TRP A 95 -7.99 10.94 -25.91
N THR A 96 -7.76 10.93 -24.58
CA THR A 96 -6.70 10.09 -23.99
C THR A 96 -7.00 8.61 -24.15
N VAL A 97 -8.28 8.22 -24.08
CA VAL A 97 -8.74 6.85 -24.35
C VAL A 97 -8.48 6.47 -25.82
N SER A 98 -8.76 7.36 -26.78
CA SER A 98 -8.45 7.10 -28.20
C SER A 98 -6.95 7.08 -28.53
N ARG A 99 -6.08 7.69 -27.71
CA ARG A 99 -4.62 7.67 -27.91
C ARG A 99 -3.91 6.41 -27.44
N VAL A 100 -4.46 5.71 -26.46
CA VAL A 100 -3.85 4.51 -25.89
C VAL A 100 -4.51 3.26 -26.46
N VAL A 101 -5.84 3.28 -26.56
CA VAL A 101 -6.61 2.11 -26.98
C VAL A 101 -6.59 1.97 -28.50
N THR A 102 -6.74 3.05 -29.27
CA THR A 102 -6.85 2.94 -30.74
C THR A 102 -5.56 2.50 -31.43
N PRO A 103 -4.35 2.96 -31.07
CA PRO A 103 -3.10 2.46 -31.67
C PRO A 103 -2.75 1.05 -31.18
N ALA A 104 -2.96 0.75 -29.88
CA ALA A 104 -2.75 -0.60 -29.34
C ALA A 104 -3.74 -1.62 -29.94
N MET A 105 -4.97 -1.20 -30.24
CA MET A 105 -5.94 -2.03 -30.98
C MET A 105 -5.65 -2.10 -32.48
N LEU A 106 -5.18 -1.04 -33.12
CA LEU A 106 -4.81 -1.07 -34.56
C LEU A 106 -3.53 -1.89 -34.82
N ILE A 107 -2.60 -1.94 -33.85
CA ILE A 107 -1.35 -2.71 -33.95
C ILE A 107 -1.56 -4.16 -33.51
N SER A 108 -2.39 -4.43 -32.48
CA SER A 108 -2.81 -5.81 -32.15
C SER A 108 -3.80 -6.39 -33.18
N ALA A 109 -4.39 -5.55 -34.05
CA ALA A 109 -5.16 -5.96 -35.22
C ALA A 109 -4.32 -6.26 -36.49
N GLY A 110 -3.00 -6.39 -36.37
CA GLY A 110 -2.15 -6.88 -37.46
C GLY A 110 -2.27 -8.40 -37.64
N SER A 111 -2.82 -8.83 -38.79
CA SER A 111 -2.97 -10.18 -39.39
C SER A 111 -3.43 -11.38 -38.54
N GLU A 112 -3.11 -11.49 -37.25
CA GLU A 112 -3.43 -12.67 -36.43
C GLU A 112 -4.83 -12.62 -35.81
N VAL A 113 -5.39 -11.44 -35.52
CA VAL A 113 -6.80 -11.32 -35.08
C VAL A 113 -7.78 -11.62 -36.22
N LEU A 114 -7.40 -11.37 -37.47
CA LEU A 114 -8.20 -11.77 -38.63
C LEU A 114 -8.20 -13.30 -38.85
N HIS A 115 -7.20 -14.04 -38.36
CA HIS A 115 -7.13 -15.50 -38.49
C HIS A 115 -7.58 -16.26 -37.22
N ASN A 116 -7.29 -15.76 -36.02
CA ASN A 116 -7.55 -16.46 -34.75
C ASN A 116 -8.65 -15.82 -33.90
N GLY A 117 -9.05 -14.57 -34.17
CA GLY A 117 -10.09 -13.87 -33.42
C GLY A 117 -11.46 -14.53 -33.56
N ALA A 118 -11.80 -15.01 -34.77
CA ALA A 118 -13.01 -15.80 -35.01
C ALA A 118 -12.98 -17.16 -34.28
N ALA A 119 -11.80 -17.79 -34.17
CA ALA A 119 -11.62 -19.05 -33.44
C ALA A 119 -11.71 -18.87 -31.92
N LEU A 120 -11.19 -17.78 -31.37
CA LEU A 120 -11.30 -17.46 -29.94
C LEU A 120 -12.74 -17.10 -29.54
N VAL A 121 -13.39 -16.24 -30.32
CA VAL A 121 -14.81 -15.89 -30.10
C VAL A 121 -15.69 -17.13 -30.29
N GLY A 122 -15.39 -17.96 -31.28
CA GLY A 122 -16.04 -19.25 -31.50
C GLY A 122 -15.83 -20.22 -30.35
N ALA A 123 -14.62 -20.33 -29.80
CA ALA A 123 -14.30 -21.21 -28.68
C ALA A 123 -14.99 -20.77 -27.37
N VAL A 124 -15.04 -19.48 -27.09
CA VAL A 124 -15.75 -18.94 -25.91
C VAL A 124 -17.27 -19.12 -26.07
N ALA A 125 -17.82 -18.82 -27.24
CA ALA A 125 -19.25 -19.01 -27.51
C ALA A 125 -19.65 -20.50 -27.49
N ASP A 126 -18.83 -21.39 -28.06
CA ASP A 126 -19.08 -22.82 -28.07
C ASP A 126 -18.99 -23.42 -26.67
N THR A 127 -18.02 -23.01 -25.84
CA THR A 127 -17.95 -23.44 -24.43
C THR A 127 -19.14 -22.95 -23.61
N TRP A 128 -19.67 -21.77 -23.93
CA TRP A 128 -20.85 -21.21 -23.28
C TRP A 128 -22.12 -22.00 -23.61
N HIS A 129 -22.22 -22.52 -24.84
CA HIS A 129 -23.41 -23.23 -25.32
C HIS A 129 -23.33 -24.75 -25.13
N THR A 130 -22.15 -25.37 -25.18
CA THR A 130 -21.98 -26.82 -25.00
C THR A 130 -20.64 -27.20 -24.34
N GLY A 131 -20.62 -28.27 -23.55
CA GLY A 131 -19.37 -28.81 -22.98
C GLY A 131 -18.56 -29.70 -23.94
N LYS A 132 -19.04 -29.94 -25.17
CA LYS A 132 -18.52 -31.01 -26.04
C LYS A 132 -17.10 -30.76 -26.55
N ASN A 133 -16.67 -29.50 -26.69
CA ASN A 133 -15.33 -29.15 -27.15
C ASN A 133 -14.51 -28.40 -26.09
N PHE A 134 -14.85 -28.56 -24.80
CA PHE A 134 -14.26 -27.76 -23.73
C PHE A 134 -12.73 -27.77 -23.70
N GLU A 135 -12.10 -28.94 -23.82
CA GLU A 135 -10.63 -29.02 -23.82
C GLU A 135 -10.00 -28.43 -25.09
N HIS A 136 -10.67 -28.51 -26.24
CA HIS A 136 -10.21 -27.86 -27.46
C HIS A 136 -10.28 -26.32 -27.32
N ASN A 137 -11.41 -25.80 -26.81
CA ASN A 137 -11.63 -24.38 -26.61
C ASN A 137 -10.72 -23.81 -25.53
N LYS A 138 -10.46 -24.58 -24.46
CA LYS A 138 -9.49 -24.25 -23.42
C LYS A 138 -8.09 -24.11 -23.99
N ASN A 139 -7.64 -25.01 -24.86
CA ASN A 139 -6.34 -24.88 -25.52
C ASN A 139 -6.25 -23.64 -26.43
N ILE A 140 -7.33 -23.29 -27.15
CA ILE A 140 -7.39 -22.06 -27.96
C ILE A 140 -7.30 -20.80 -27.08
N VAL A 141 -8.04 -20.77 -25.97
CA VAL A 141 -8.01 -19.66 -25.00
C VAL A 141 -6.64 -19.56 -24.31
N ASP A 142 -6.05 -20.70 -23.94
CA ASP A 142 -4.74 -20.78 -23.29
C ASP A 142 -3.64 -20.21 -24.20
N ASP A 143 -3.62 -20.59 -25.49
CA ASP A 143 -2.56 -20.16 -26.41
C ASP A 143 -2.79 -18.73 -26.96
N SER A 144 -4.05 -18.32 -27.16
CA SER A 144 -4.37 -17.03 -27.79
C SER A 144 -4.48 -15.88 -26.80
N LEU A 145 -5.10 -16.10 -25.63
CA LEU A 145 -5.39 -15.02 -24.69
C LEU A 145 -4.15 -14.60 -23.90
N GLY A 146 -3.27 -15.56 -23.55
CA GLY A 146 -2.00 -15.28 -22.88
C GLY A 146 -1.06 -14.47 -23.77
N ARG A 147 -0.97 -14.83 -25.06
CA ARG A 147 -0.19 -14.09 -26.06
C ARG A 147 -0.79 -12.73 -26.37
N PHE A 148 -2.11 -12.63 -26.50
CA PHE A 148 -2.79 -11.35 -26.71
C PHE A 148 -2.61 -10.39 -25.51
N ALA A 149 -2.79 -10.88 -24.28
CA ALA A 149 -2.58 -10.08 -23.08
C ALA A 149 -1.12 -9.65 -22.92
N PHE A 150 -0.18 -10.54 -23.25
CA PHE A 150 1.24 -10.25 -23.25
C PHE A 150 1.63 -9.26 -24.36
N ASP A 151 1.16 -9.44 -25.59
CA ASP A 151 1.45 -8.53 -26.71
C ASP A 151 0.79 -7.16 -26.49
N LEU A 152 -0.40 -7.10 -25.89
CA LEU A 152 -1.02 -5.85 -25.46
C LEU A 152 -0.20 -5.17 -24.35
N ALA A 153 0.27 -5.92 -23.36
CA ALA A 153 1.16 -5.40 -22.31
C ALA A 153 2.51 -4.93 -22.91
N LEU A 154 3.10 -5.69 -23.82
CA LEU A 154 4.39 -5.38 -24.43
C LEU A 154 4.31 -4.18 -25.38
N THR A 155 3.30 -4.11 -26.24
CA THR A 155 3.09 -2.98 -27.16
C THR A 155 2.67 -1.71 -26.44
N SER A 156 1.88 -1.81 -25.36
CA SER A 156 1.62 -0.67 -24.48
C SER A 156 2.87 -0.22 -23.71
N THR A 157 3.78 -1.14 -23.38
CA THR A 157 5.09 -0.82 -22.79
C THR A 157 6.01 -0.16 -23.83
N ALA A 158 6.02 -0.62 -25.08
CA ALA A 158 6.82 -0.07 -26.19
C ALA A 158 6.37 1.33 -26.60
N GLY A 159 5.05 1.52 -26.77
CA GLY A 159 4.44 2.85 -26.92
C GLY A 159 4.70 3.72 -25.70
N GLY A 160 4.74 3.12 -24.51
CA GLY A 160 5.14 3.74 -23.24
C GLY A 160 6.62 4.18 -23.19
N ILE A 161 7.55 3.48 -23.86
CA ILE A 161 8.99 3.83 -23.92
C ILE A 161 9.23 4.95 -24.94
N ALA A 162 8.54 4.92 -26.08
CA ALA A 162 8.52 6.06 -27.01
C ALA A 162 7.88 7.30 -26.36
N HIS A 163 6.87 7.08 -25.50
CA HIS A 163 6.33 8.11 -24.62
C HIS A 163 7.31 8.47 -23.49
N ALA A 164 8.15 7.57 -22.96
CA ALA A 164 9.12 7.85 -21.89
C ALA A 164 10.20 8.84 -22.32
N LYS A 165 10.66 8.81 -23.57
CA LYS A 165 11.55 9.86 -24.09
C LYS A 165 10.84 11.21 -24.29
N GLY A 166 9.52 11.22 -24.47
CA GLY A 166 8.70 12.45 -24.50
C GLY A 166 8.19 12.91 -23.12
N SER A 167 8.04 11.99 -22.16
CA SER A 167 7.47 12.20 -20.83
C SER A 167 8.54 12.38 -19.75
N GLN A 168 9.82 12.14 -20.07
CA GLN A 168 10.94 12.72 -19.33
C GLN A 168 10.85 14.26 -19.25
N TYR A 169 10.07 14.90 -20.13
CA TYR A 169 9.73 16.32 -20.03
C TYR A 169 8.41 16.63 -19.28
N PHE A 170 7.52 15.66 -19.02
CA PHE A 170 6.14 15.94 -18.54
C PHE A 170 5.47 14.92 -17.58
N GLY A 171 6.16 13.87 -17.13
CA GLY A 171 5.55 12.70 -16.47
C GLY A 171 5.82 12.51 -14.98
N TRP A 172 6.61 13.36 -14.33
CA TRP A 172 6.77 13.35 -12.87
C TRP A 172 5.73 14.30 -12.25
N ARG A 173 4.68 13.75 -11.64
CA ARG A 173 3.70 14.51 -10.86
C ARG A 173 3.70 13.97 -9.43
N PRO A 174 4.55 14.48 -8.52
CA PRO A 174 4.29 14.31 -7.09
C PRO A 174 2.84 14.75 -6.86
N GLY A 175 2.08 14.00 -6.03
CA GLY A 175 0.63 14.17 -5.84
C GLY A 175 0.20 15.62 -6.07
N SER A 176 -0.57 15.85 -7.14
CA SER A 176 -0.56 17.12 -7.89
C SER A 176 -0.53 18.36 -6.99
N THR A 177 0.59 19.07 -6.98
CA THR A 177 0.76 20.33 -6.23
C THR A 177 0.15 21.54 -6.96
N GLN A 178 -0.40 21.29 -8.15
CA GLN A 178 -1.10 22.30 -8.93
C GLN A 178 -2.34 22.78 -8.17
N GLY A 179 -2.44 24.09 -7.98
CA GLY A 179 -3.54 24.72 -7.24
C GLY A 179 -3.36 24.72 -5.71
N LEU A 180 -2.39 24.01 -5.16
CA LEU A 180 -2.13 24.08 -3.71
C LEU A 180 -1.46 25.40 -3.34
N PRO A 181 -1.88 26.03 -2.23
CA PRO A 181 -1.18 27.19 -1.68
C PRO A 181 0.22 26.77 -1.22
N GLU A 182 1.20 27.65 -1.41
CA GLU A 182 2.50 27.46 -0.76
C GLU A 182 2.34 27.56 0.76
N LEU A 183 2.99 26.69 1.52
CA LEU A 183 3.06 26.83 2.97
C LEU A 183 3.91 28.05 3.30
N ASN A 184 3.29 29.20 3.55
CA ASN A 184 3.90 30.45 3.99
C ASN A 184 2.97 31.13 5.00
N GLU A 185 3.41 32.20 5.66
CA GLU A 185 2.63 32.83 6.74
C GLU A 185 1.22 33.26 6.30
N ALA A 186 1.10 33.92 5.15
CA ALA A 186 -0.18 34.41 4.66
C ALA A 186 -1.19 33.27 4.40
N ASN A 187 -0.75 32.21 3.72
CA ASN A 187 -1.60 31.06 3.45
C ASN A 187 -1.86 30.22 4.70
N LEU A 188 -0.88 30.12 5.60
CA LEU A 188 -1.03 29.38 6.85
C LEU A 188 -2.07 30.02 7.77
N ARG A 189 -2.10 31.36 7.86
CA ARG A 189 -3.12 32.10 8.63
C ARG A 189 -4.54 31.94 8.09
N SER A 190 -4.70 31.43 6.85
CA SER A 190 -6.00 31.07 6.29
C SER A 190 -6.43 29.63 6.58
N ALA A 191 -5.55 28.81 7.17
CA ALA A 191 -5.90 27.46 7.61
C ALA A 191 -6.89 27.53 8.77
N VAL A 192 -7.84 26.59 8.78
CA VAL A 192 -8.83 26.47 9.85
C VAL A 192 -8.26 25.56 10.95
N PRO A 193 -8.07 26.06 12.19
CA PRO A 193 -7.74 25.20 13.33
C PRO A 193 -8.77 24.10 13.53
N GLY A 194 -8.31 22.89 13.86
CA GLY A 194 -9.10 21.67 13.96
C GLY A 194 -9.28 20.93 12.63
N GLU A 195 -8.72 21.47 11.53
CA GLU A 195 -8.78 20.86 10.21
C GLU A 195 -7.38 20.62 9.62
N THR A 196 -7.29 19.61 8.77
CA THR A 196 -6.10 19.32 7.98
C THR A 196 -6.15 20.08 6.66
N SER A 197 -5.23 21.03 6.49
CA SER A 197 -5.13 21.89 5.30
C SER A 197 -3.98 21.46 4.38
N PRO A 198 -4.20 21.30 3.06
CA PRO A 198 -3.15 20.91 2.13
C PRO A 198 -2.31 22.11 1.67
N PHE A 199 -1.00 21.93 1.66
CA PHE A 199 -0.04 22.91 1.17
C PHE A 199 0.99 22.28 0.23
N LYS A 200 1.79 23.13 -0.41
CA LYS A 200 3.04 22.73 -1.06
C LYS A 200 4.24 23.44 -0.47
N ILE A 201 5.37 22.76 -0.43
CA ILE A 201 6.68 23.35 -0.15
C ILE A 201 7.65 23.04 -1.28
N LYS A 202 8.68 23.87 -1.43
CA LYS A 202 9.76 23.61 -2.37
C LYS A 202 10.88 22.86 -1.66
N SER A 203 11.26 21.69 -2.17
CA SER A 203 12.36 20.86 -1.67
C SER A 203 13.11 20.27 -2.85
N ASP A 204 14.44 20.37 -2.88
CA ASP A 204 15.29 20.01 -4.02
C ASP A 204 14.83 20.61 -5.36
N GLY A 205 14.32 21.85 -5.32
CA GLY A 205 13.79 22.53 -6.50
C GLY A 205 12.40 22.06 -6.95
N LEU A 206 11.83 21.05 -6.29
CA LEU A 206 10.55 20.43 -6.63
C LEU A 206 9.45 20.88 -5.66
N TRP A 207 8.25 21.13 -6.18
CA TRP A 207 7.08 21.35 -5.34
C TRP A 207 6.54 20.02 -4.82
N ARG A 208 6.54 19.86 -3.50
CA ARG A 208 6.08 18.67 -2.77
C ARG A 208 4.88 19.01 -1.90
N ARG A 209 3.93 18.09 -1.80
CA ARG A 209 2.72 18.28 -1.01
C ARG A 209 2.97 17.91 0.46
N VAL A 210 2.45 18.73 1.36
CA VAL A 210 2.37 18.47 2.80
C VAL A 210 0.98 18.87 3.27
N ASP A 211 0.32 18.02 4.02
CA ASP A 211 -0.92 18.39 4.70
C ASP A 211 -0.57 18.80 6.14
N LEU A 212 -1.02 19.96 6.58
CA LEU A 212 -0.75 20.50 7.93
C LEU A 212 -2.04 20.54 8.73
N HIS A 213 -2.00 20.08 9.96
CA HIS A 213 -3.12 20.11 10.90
C HIS A 213 -2.75 20.99 12.09
N LEU A 214 -3.51 22.06 12.27
CA LEU A 214 -3.45 22.92 13.45
C LEU A 214 -4.54 22.48 14.41
N PRO A 215 -4.29 22.34 15.73
CA PRO A 215 -5.29 21.84 16.67
C PRO A 215 -6.47 22.81 16.81
N ALA A 216 -7.67 22.34 17.14
CA ALA A 216 -8.92 23.13 17.18
C ALA A 216 -8.90 24.42 18.04
N GLY A 217 -7.94 24.55 18.97
CA GLY A 217 -7.70 25.76 19.78
C GLY A 217 -6.42 26.52 19.42
N PHE A 218 -5.90 26.35 18.21
CA PHE A 218 -4.69 27.03 17.78
C PHE A 218 -4.92 28.53 17.64
N ASP A 219 -4.08 29.32 18.31
CA ASP A 219 -4.06 30.77 18.25
C ASP A 219 -2.72 31.22 17.68
N PHE A 220 -2.75 31.90 16.53
CA PHE A 220 -1.57 32.42 15.85
C PHE A 220 -0.87 33.54 16.61
N GLU A 221 -1.57 34.22 17.51
CA GLU A 221 -1.00 35.30 18.32
C GLU A 221 -0.43 34.77 19.64
N SER A 222 -0.70 33.51 19.96
CA SER A 222 -0.14 32.85 21.14
C SER A 222 1.35 32.55 20.94
N ASN A 223 2.16 32.90 21.93
CA ASN A 223 3.58 32.50 21.97
C ASN A 223 3.79 31.14 22.66
N SER A 224 2.72 30.35 22.86
CA SER A 224 2.83 29.03 23.45
C SER A 224 3.57 28.09 22.51
N LYS A 225 4.64 27.48 23.02
CA LYS A 225 5.37 26.43 22.31
C LYS A 225 4.52 25.17 22.19
N ARG A 226 4.54 24.54 21.02
CA ARG A 226 3.85 23.26 20.75
C ARG A 226 4.82 22.25 20.13
N ASN A 227 4.62 20.96 20.34
CA ASN A 227 5.40 19.97 19.62
C ASN A 227 4.93 19.87 18.16
N LEU A 228 5.80 19.36 17.31
CA LEU A 228 5.54 19.04 15.92
C LEU A 228 5.59 17.53 15.73
N LEU A 229 4.44 16.92 15.42
CA LEU A 229 4.36 15.54 14.98
C LEU A 229 4.43 15.50 13.46
N ILE A 230 5.35 14.72 12.90
CA ILE A 230 5.47 14.49 11.46
C ILE A 230 5.05 13.04 11.16
N GLY A 231 3.92 12.86 10.46
CA GLY A 231 3.35 11.54 10.17
C GLY A 231 3.71 11.04 8.76
N LEU A 232 4.33 9.85 8.67
CA LEU A 232 4.75 9.21 7.42
C LEU A 232 3.91 7.97 7.11
N ASP A 233 3.19 7.98 5.99
CA ASP A 233 2.44 6.82 5.51
C ASP A 233 3.37 5.67 5.06
N GLY A 234 2.81 4.48 4.93
CA GLY A 234 3.46 3.37 4.24
C GLY A 234 3.40 3.50 2.71
N ILE A 235 3.64 2.39 2.02
CA ILE A 235 3.41 2.31 0.58
C ILE A 235 1.90 2.42 0.29
N LEU A 236 1.54 3.27 -0.67
CA LEU A 236 0.14 3.47 -1.09
C LEU A 236 -0.05 3.14 -2.56
N VAL A 237 -1.13 2.44 -2.91
CA VAL A 237 -1.54 2.19 -4.30
C VAL A 237 -2.86 2.88 -4.56
N ASN A 238 -2.89 3.87 -5.47
CA ASN A 238 -4.09 4.63 -5.85
C ASN A 238 -4.85 5.27 -4.67
N LYS A 239 -4.17 5.53 -3.55
CA LYS A 239 -4.77 6.08 -2.33
C LYS A 239 -4.13 7.40 -1.94
N GLN A 240 -4.90 8.21 -1.22
CA GLN A 240 -4.38 9.39 -0.54
C GLN A 240 -3.72 8.97 0.79
N PRO A 241 -2.72 9.73 1.26
CA PRO A 241 -2.16 9.64 2.61
C PRO A 241 -3.23 9.60 3.71
N GLY A 242 -3.00 8.74 4.70
CA GLY A 242 -3.99 8.38 5.73
C GLY A 242 -3.55 8.71 7.15
N MET A 243 -2.34 9.24 7.38
CA MET A 243 -1.82 9.47 8.73
C MET A 243 -2.71 10.38 9.60
N ALA A 244 -3.12 11.54 9.08
CA ALA A 244 -3.94 12.49 9.84
C ALA A 244 -5.35 11.96 10.14
N GLY A 245 -6.03 11.45 9.11
CA GLY A 245 -7.42 11.00 9.18
C GLY A 245 -7.54 9.55 9.61
N THR A 246 -7.28 8.62 8.69
CA THR A 246 -7.49 7.18 8.90
C THR A 246 -6.72 6.63 10.09
N ASN A 247 -5.44 6.99 10.27
CA ASN A 247 -4.63 6.53 11.40
C ASN A 247 -4.77 7.44 12.64
N GLY A 248 -5.61 8.48 12.57
CA GLY A 248 -6.06 9.26 13.73
C GLY A 248 -5.04 10.20 14.36
N LEU A 249 -3.93 10.50 13.69
CA LEU A 249 -2.92 11.42 14.24
C LEU A 249 -3.39 12.88 14.26
N GLY A 250 -4.35 13.28 13.42
CA GLY A 250 -5.02 14.57 13.52
C GLY A 250 -5.76 14.73 14.85
N ALA A 251 -6.58 13.73 15.20
CA ALA A 251 -7.28 13.70 16.48
C ALA A 251 -6.33 13.65 17.68
N LEU A 252 -5.15 13.03 17.54
CA LEU A 252 -4.12 13.07 18.57
C LEU A 252 -3.60 14.48 18.80
N VAL A 253 -3.22 15.19 17.73
CA VAL A 253 -2.65 16.54 17.88
C VAL A 253 -3.70 17.54 18.35
N ASP A 254 -4.98 17.35 18.02
CA ASP A 254 -6.10 18.07 18.65
C ASP A 254 -6.14 17.84 20.17
N LYS A 255 -6.04 16.57 20.60
CA LYS A 255 -6.09 16.17 22.01
C LYS A 255 -4.91 16.72 22.80
N THR A 256 -3.71 16.73 22.23
CA THR A 256 -2.49 17.21 22.92
C THR A 256 -2.26 18.71 22.73
N GLY A 257 -2.95 19.35 21.79
CA GLY A 257 -2.70 20.73 21.41
C GLY A 257 -1.38 20.90 20.64
N ASP A 258 -0.89 19.85 19.98
CA ASP A 258 0.34 19.90 19.17
C ASP A 258 0.03 20.20 17.69
N ILE A 259 1.07 20.36 16.88
CA ILE A 259 0.95 20.57 15.43
C ILE A 259 1.23 19.26 14.70
N GLY A 260 0.42 18.92 13.70
CA GLY A 260 0.64 17.76 12.82
C GLY A 260 1.09 18.17 11.42
N ALA A 261 2.15 17.58 10.90
CA ALA A 261 2.58 17.70 9.51
C ALA A 261 2.63 16.33 8.83
N PHE A 262 2.00 16.20 7.67
CA PHE A 262 1.82 14.93 6.97
C PHE A 262 2.36 15.05 5.55
N PRO A 263 3.68 14.91 5.35
CA PRO A 263 4.29 14.96 4.03
C PRO A 263 3.83 13.82 3.13
N HIS A 264 3.72 14.09 1.83
CA HIS A 264 3.32 13.08 0.83
C HIS A 264 4.55 12.49 0.15
N ALA A 265 4.69 11.16 0.22
CA ALA A 265 5.69 10.41 -0.51
C ALA A 265 5.61 10.65 -2.04
N GLY A 266 6.70 10.40 -2.75
CA GLY A 266 6.71 10.51 -4.21
C GLY A 266 5.80 9.46 -4.85
N SER A 267 4.95 9.87 -5.80
CA SER A 267 4.10 8.98 -6.58
C SER A 267 4.66 8.72 -7.97
N PHE A 268 4.61 7.47 -8.43
CA PHE A 268 5.02 7.05 -9.77
C PHE A 268 4.00 6.07 -10.36
N ASN A 269 3.87 6.08 -11.69
CA ASN A 269 2.93 5.20 -12.38
C ASN A 269 3.56 3.81 -12.49
N LEU A 270 2.92 2.82 -11.87
CA LEU A 270 3.33 1.41 -11.95
C LEU A 270 2.89 0.82 -13.31
N VAL A 271 1.62 1.05 -13.65
CA VAL A 271 0.97 0.73 -14.93
C VAL A 271 -0.08 1.81 -15.22
N PRO A 272 -0.64 1.93 -16.45
CA PRO A 272 -1.74 2.84 -16.71
C PRO A 272 -2.89 2.66 -15.71
N GLY A 273 -3.23 3.72 -14.97
CA GLY A 273 -4.27 3.69 -13.94
C GLY A 273 -3.84 3.20 -12.55
N ALA A 274 -2.59 2.78 -12.35
CA ALA A 274 -2.05 2.42 -11.04
C ALA A 274 -0.86 3.32 -10.66
N LYS A 275 -1.02 4.09 -9.59
CA LYS A 275 0.02 4.91 -8.98
C LYS A 275 0.47 4.30 -7.67
N LEU A 276 1.77 4.07 -7.56
CA LEU A 276 2.42 3.65 -6.34
C LEU A 276 3.06 4.90 -5.71
N SER A 277 2.81 5.15 -4.43
CA SER A 277 3.51 6.15 -3.64
C SER A 277 4.43 5.44 -2.65
N SER A 278 5.68 5.86 -2.60
CA SER A 278 6.72 5.25 -1.75
C SER A 278 7.83 6.27 -1.50
N TRP A 279 8.50 6.09 -0.37
CA TRP A 279 9.56 6.97 0.09
C TRP A 279 10.91 6.64 -0.55
N GLN A 280 11.59 7.68 -1.03
CA GLN A 280 12.91 7.65 -1.61
C GLN A 280 13.90 8.31 -0.66
N SER A 281 14.27 7.59 0.39
CA SER A 281 15.30 8.00 1.34
C SER A 281 16.52 7.11 1.15
N GLU A 282 17.68 7.70 0.86
CA GLU A 282 18.91 6.93 0.71
C GLU A 282 19.24 6.16 2.02
N GLY A 283 19.39 4.84 1.91
CA GLY A 283 19.59 3.93 3.06
C GLY A 283 18.31 3.26 3.55
N ALA A 284 17.14 3.78 3.16
CA ALA A 284 15.82 3.28 3.56
C ALA A 284 14.90 3.11 2.35
N GLY A 285 13.63 2.76 2.62
CA GLY A 285 12.61 2.54 1.60
C GLY A 285 12.74 1.16 0.95
N PHE A 286 11.59 0.58 0.62
CA PHE A 286 11.54 -0.78 0.07
C PHE A 286 11.81 -0.81 -1.42
N LEU A 287 11.52 0.30 -2.10
CA LEU A 287 11.78 0.40 -3.51
C LEU A 287 13.22 0.80 -3.79
N THR A 288 13.72 0.32 -4.92
CA THR A 288 15.11 0.54 -5.35
C THR A 288 15.11 1.67 -6.38
N PRO A 289 15.66 2.85 -6.06
CA PRO A 289 15.74 3.95 -7.01
C PRO A 289 16.49 3.54 -8.28
N GLY A 290 15.97 3.94 -9.43
CA GLY A 290 16.56 3.62 -10.73
C GLY A 290 16.27 2.24 -11.29
N HIS A 291 15.42 1.48 -10.62
CA HIS A 291 14.81 0.29 -11.19
C HIS A 291 13.74 0.67 -12.24
N TRP A 292 13.38 -0.23 -13.16
CA TRP A 292 12.48 0.13 -14.28
C TRP A 292 11.09 0.64 -13.84
N LEU A 293 10.65 0.27 -12.63
CA LEU A 293 9.41 0.76 -12.00
C LEU A 293 9.56 2.07 -11.22
N VAL A 294 10.78 2.44 -10.85
CA VAL A 294 11.06 3.59 -9.99
C VAL A 294 12.15 4.42 -10.64
N PRO A 295 11.83 5.61 -11.18
CA PRO A 295 12.83 6.44 -11.84
C PRO A 295 14.03 6.67 -10.93
N LYS A 296 15.22 6.88 -11.52
CA LYS A 296 16.34 7.55 -10.83
C LYS A 296 15.95 9.01 -10.63
N ALA A 297 14.89 9.27 -9.87
CA ALA A 297 14.50 10.63 -9.57
C ALA A 297 15.50 11.19 -8.55
N PRO A 298 15.89 12.46 -8.65
CA PRO A 298 16.72 13.14 -7.68
C PRO A 298 15.88 13.54 -6.45
N ILE A 299 15.09 12.61 -5.93
CA ILE A 299 14.23 12.85 -4.77
C ILE A 299 14.98 12.35 -3.55
N ASP A 300 15.31 13.26 -2.65
CA ASP A 300 15.75 12.92 -1.31
C ASP A 300 14.61 13.21 -0.32
N ASP A 301 13.88 12.17 0.05
CA ASP A 301 12.80 12.33 1.03
C ASP A 301 13.31 12.64 2.44
N THR A 302 14.59 12.36 2.76
CA THR A 302 15.19 12.87 4.00
C THR A 302 15.29 14.38 3.95
N ARG A 303 15.77 14.94 2.83
CA ARG A 303 15.83 16.40 2.64
C ARG A 303 14.43 17.01 2.68
N PHE A 304 13.45 16.39 2.01
CA PHE A 304 12.07 16.87 2.03
C PHE A 304 11.48 16.93 3.45
N ILE A 305 11.67 15.89 4.26
CA ILE A 305 11.19 15.89 5.65
C ILE A 305 11.92 16.96 6.49
N ALA A 306 13.22 17.17 6.26
CA ALA A 306 13.96 18.25 6.91
C ALA A 306 13.43 19.64 6.51
N ASP A 307 13.10 19.84 5.24
CA ASP A 307 12.51 21.09 4.72
C ASP A 307 11.10 21.33 5.29
N VAL A 308 10.28 20.28 5.44
CA VAL A 308 8.98 20.37 6.13
C VAL A 308 9.18 20.81 7.58
N ASN A 309 10.07 20.13 8.31
CA ASN A 309 10.37 20.47 9.70
C ASN A 309 10.79 21.94 9.81
N SER A 310 11.85 22.34 9.10
CA SER A 310 12.35 23.72 9.11
C SER A 310 11.25 24.72 8.78
N ARG A 311 10.49 24.49 7.70
CA ARG A 311 9.45 25.42 7.27
C ARG A 311 8.35 25.61 8.32
N VAL A 312 7.97 24.55 9.03
CA VAL A 312 6.99 24.64 10.10
C VAL A 312 7.58 25.38 11.31
N LYS A 313 8.83 25.09 11.72
CA LYS A 313 9.48 25.82 12.83
C LYS A 313 9.71 27.30 12.53
N ASP A 314 9.94 27.65 11.26
CA ASP A 314 10.10 29.05 10.82
C ASP A 314 8.77 29.83 10.88
N LEU A 315 7.64 29.14 10.70
CA LEU A 315 6.32 29.76 10.65
C LEU A 315 5.59 29.73 12.00
N LEU A 316 5.87 28.75 12.85
CA LEU A 316 5.15 28.47 14.09
C LEU A 316 6.14 28.26 15.25
N ASN A 317 5.75 28.68 16.45
CA ASN A 317 6.57 28.47 17.65
C ASN A 317 6.51 27.00 18.10
N THR A 318 7.41 26.19 17.54
CA THR A 318 7.52 24.75 17.85
C THR A 318 8.64 24.46 18.84
N ASP A 319 8.45 23.46 19.70
CA ASP A 319 9.50 22.95 20.60
C ASP A 319 10.18 21.71 20.00
N ARG A 320 9.68 20.52 20.35
CA ARG A 320 10.19 19.24 19.84
C ARG A 320 9.52 18.88 18.51
N SER A 321 10.27 18.16 17.69
CA SER A 321 9.79 17.51 16.47
C SER A 321 9.98 16.01 16.59
N VAL A 322 8.93 15.24 16.29
CA VAL A 322 8.96 13.76 16.30
C VAL A 322 8.44 13.20 14.99
N LEU A 323 8.92 12.04 14.59
CA LEU A 323 8.44 11.32 13.40
C LEU A 323 7.60 10.12 13.82
N VAL A 324 6.44 9.91 13.22
CA VAL A 324 5.65 8.68 13.42
C VAL A 324 5.35 8.10 12.06
N GLY A 325 5.79 6.87 11.82
CA GLY A 325 5.70 6.22 10.53
C GLY A 325 4.99 4.88 10.59
N PHE A 326 4.22 4.56 9.56
CA PHE A 326 3.59 3.24 9.37
C PHE A 326 4.28 2.46 8.24
N SER A 327 4.56 1.17 8.44
CA SER A 327 5.12 0.30 7.38
C SER A 327 6.45 0.87 6.83
N GLU A 328 6.54 1.14 5.52
CA GLU A 328 7.69 1.85 4.93
C GLU A 328 7.97 3.20 5.60
N GLY A 329 6.93 3.93 6.02
CA GLY A 329 7.10 5.18 6.78
C GLY A 329 7.82 4.96 8.11
N GLY A 330 7.61 3.83 8.79
CA GLY A 330 8.33 3.46 10.01
C GLY A 330 9.81 3.21 9.75
N ASN A 331 10.13 2.50 8.66
CA ASN A 331 11.51 2.33 8.19
C ASN A 331 12.20 3.67 7.87
N VAL A 332 11.49 4.56 7.18
CA VAL A 332 12.01 5.89 6.80
C VAL A 332 12.22 6.76 8.04
N SER A 333 11.34 6.71 9.05
CA SER A 333 11.50 7.43 10.31
C SER A 333 12.85 7.15 10.99
N HIS A 334 13.27 5.88 11.03
CA HIS A 334 14.58 5.49 11.57
C HIS A 334 15.73 6.20 10.85
N ASN A 335 15.74 6.10 9.52
CA ASN A 335 16.84 6.64 8.72
C ASN A 335 16.89 8.16 8.71
N VAL A 336 15.72 8.81 8.66
CA VAL A 336 15.63 10.27 8.67
C VAL A 336 16.10 10.83 10.01
N ALA A 337 15.64 10.26 11.12
CA ALA A 337 16.06 10.74 12.43
C ALA A 337 17.55 10.49 12.68
N ALA A 338 18.09 9.37 12.22
CA ALA A 338 19.53 9.10 12.24
C ALA A 338 20.35 10.13 11.45
N LYS A 339 19.89 10.49 10.23
CA LYS A 339 20.56 11.49 9.38
C LYS A 339 20.47 12.92 9.92
N LEU A 340 19.31 13.31 10.44
CA LEU A 340 19.07 14.69 10.91
C LEU A 340 19.55 14.92 12.35
N GLY A 341 19.66 13.86 13.14
CA GLY A 341 20.11 13.90 14.52
C GLY A 341 19.07 14.38 15.51
N LYS A 342 19.35 14.12 16.80
CA LYS A 342 18.42 14.37 17.91
C LYS A 342 18.06 15.84 18.13
N ASP A 343 18.91 16.76 17.68
CA ASP A 343 18.68 18.20 17.80
C ASP A 343 17.59 18.68 16.82
N VAL A 344 17.36 17.92 15.75
CA VAL A 344 16.30 18.18 14.76
C VAL A 344 15.07 17.33 15.05
N ILE A 345 15.24 16.03 15.25
CA ILE A 345 14.16 15.07 15.51
C ILE A 345 14.44 14.35 16.85
N GLN A 346 13.67 14.65 17.89
CA GLN A 346 13.94 14.16 19.24
C GLN A 346 13.39 12.75 19.51
N GLY A 347 12.47 12.26 18.69
CA GLY A 347 11.90 10.93 18.86
C GLY A 347 11.22 10.38 17.63
N ILE A 348 11.03 9.06 17.62
CA ILE A 348 10.40 8.33 16.53
C ILE A 348 9.38 7.30 17.01
N GLY A 349 8.30 7.14 16.24
CA GLY A 349 7.35 6.05 16.32
C GLY A 349 7.41 5.21 15.05
N SER A 350 7.66 3.91 15.17
CA SER A 350 7.65 2.94 14.07
C SER A 350 6.52 1.94 14.30
N VAL A 351 5.47 2.02 13.49
CA VAL A 351 4.28 1.15 13.60
C VAL A 351 4.27 0.19 12.42
N GLU A 352 4.34 -1.11 12.71
CA GLU A 352 4.53 -2.19 11.73
C GLU A 352 5.70 -1.89 10.76
N GLY A 353 6.71 -1.18 11.25
CA GLY A 353 7.90 -0.80 10.49
C GLY A 353 9.05 -1.79 10.64
N THR A 354 10.18 -1.49 10.03
CA THR A 354 11.35 -2.38 10.06
C THR A 354 12.65 -1.61 9.83
N ILE A 355 13.78 -2.26 10.03
CA ILE A 355 15.06 -1.87 9.44
C ILE A 355 15.48 -2.86 8.35
N ILE A 356 16.23 -2.40 7.36
CA ILE A 356 16.70 -3.17 6.21
C ILE A 356 18.24 -3.21 6.13
N GLY A 357 18.93 -2.78 7.20
CA GLY A 357 20.39 -2.89 7.36
C GLY A 357 21.22 -1.89 6.56
N ARG A 358 20.57 -0.86 6.00
CA ARG A 358 21.22 0.20 5.20
C ARG A 358 20.97 1.61 5.74
N GLU A 359 20.17 1.73 6.79
CA GLU A 359 19.89 3.00 7.42
C GLU A 359 21.13 3.50 8.16
N HIS A 360 21.25 4.82 8.28
CA HIS A 360 22.28 5.46 9.09
C HIS A 360 22.23 5.00 10.55
N PRO A 361 23.36 4.83 11.24
CA PRO A 361 23.39 4.47 12.66
C PRO A 361 22.52 5.43 13.49
N PRO A 362 21.73 4.92 14.44
CA PRO A 362 20.85 5.76 15.25
C PRO A 362 21.67 6.73 16.12
N VAL A 363 21.06 7.85 16.50
CA VAL A 363 21.70 8.85 17.37
C VAL A 363 21.33 8.55 18.83
N PRO A 364 22.29 8.57 19.77
CA PRO A 364 22.01 8.31 21.18
C PRO A 364 21.05 9.33 21.80
N GLY A 365 20.22 8.87 22.74
CA GLY A 365 19.34 9.72 23.55
C GLY A 365 18.00 10.09 22.90
N MET A 366 17.64 9.45 21.79
CA MET A 366 16.32 9.60 21.19
C MET A 366 15.26 8.76 21.91
N ASP A 367 14.03 9.29 21.99
CA ASP A 367 12.85 8.55 22.41
C ASP A 367 12.29 7.71 21.24
N VAL A 368 11.99 6.45 21.48
CA VAL A 368 11.62 5.48 20.44
C VAL A 368 10.42 4.66 20.88
N LEU A 369 9.37 4.66 20.07
CA LEU A 369 8.23 3.76 20.19
C LEU A 369 8.22 2.82 18.98
N ILE A 370 8.29 1.51 19.22
CA ILE A 370 8.16 0.47 18.20
C ILE A 370 6.89 -0.31 18.50
N VAL A 371 6.02 -0.49 17.51
CA VAL A 371 4.79 -1.28 17.63
C VAL A 371 4.77 -2.30 16.50
N HIS A 372 4.57 -3.58 16.81
CA HIS A 372 4.54 -4.63 15.79
C HIS A 372 3.56 -5.77 16.13
N GLY A 373 2.85 -6.26 15.12
CA GLY A 373 1.94 -7.38 15.21
C GLY A 373 2.65 -8.73 15.00
N THR A 374 2.32 -9.73 15.82
CA THR A 374 2.97 -11.05 15.73
C THR A 374 2.60 -11.84 14.47
N GLU A 375 1.49 -11.49 13.81
CA GLU A 375 0.96 -12.12 12.59
C GLU A 375 0.97 -11.17 11.39
N ASP A 376 1.85 -10.16 11.37
CA ASP A 376 2.02 -9.27 10.22
C ASP A 376 2.40 -10.08 8.95
N PRO A 377 1.50 -10.18 7.94
CA PRO A 377 1.77 -10.96 6.74
C PRO A 377 2.61 -10.20 5.71
N THR A 378 2.90 -8.91 5.93
CA THR A 378 3.59 -8.00 5.00
C THR A 378 5.03 -7.79 5.43
N ILE A 379 5.25 -7.51 6.71
CA ILE A 379 6.56 -7.35 7.34
C ILE A 379 6.58 -8.29 8.55
N PRO A 380 6.86 -9.59 8.33
CA PRO A 380 6.83 -10.58 9.39
C PRO A 380 7.75 -10.18 10.54
N ILE A 381 7.28 -10.33 11.78
CA ILE A 381 8.06 -10.05 13.00
C ILE A 381 9.40 -10.82 13.03
N THR A 382 9.44 -12.00 12.40
CA THR A 382 10.64 -12.84 12.27
C THR A 382 11.61 -12.38 11.17
N GLY A 383 11.28 -11.32 10.44
CA GLY A 383 12.09 -10.75 9.37
C GLY A 383 11.75 -11.26 7.96
N GLY A 384 12.44 -10.67 6.98
CA GLY A 384 12.28 -10.95 5.55
C GLY A 384 11.03 -10.33 4.92
N ALA A 385 10.74 -10.77 3.70
CA ALA A 385 9.57 -10.33 2.95
C ALA A 385 8.35 -11.23 3.22
N GLY A 386 7.23 -10.64 3.61
CA GLY A 386 5.92 -11.28 3.72
C GLY A 386 5.14 -11.34 2.39
N GLY A 387 3.92 -11.88 2.42
CA GLY A 387 3.06 -12.17 1.26
C GLY A 387 3.10 -11.13 0.13
N LEU A 388 2.57 -9.93 0.37
CA LEU A 388 2.51 -8.87 -0.65
C LEU A 388 3.88 -8.27 -0.98
N THR A 389 4.80 -8.18 -0.02
CA THR A 389 6.15 -7.66 -0.23
C THR A 389 7.06 -8.62 -1.00
N LYS A 390 6.79 -9.93 -0.98
CA LYS A 390 7.44 -10.91 -1.87
C LYS A 390 7.19 -10.60 -3.34
N ILE A 391 6.03 -10.01 -3.68
CA ILE A 391 5.76 -9.57 -5.06
C ILE A 391 6.74 -8.44 -5.42
N LEU A 392 6.93 -7.45 -4.56
CA LEU A 392 7.91 -6.38 -4.78
C LEU A 392 9.33 -6.94 -4.94
N SER A 393 9.73 -7.89 -4.09
CA SER A 393 11.03 -8.55 -4.22
C SER A 393 11.19 -9.28 -5.57
N ARG A 394 10.17 -10.06 -5.97
CA ARG A 394 10.16 -10.75 -7.28
C ARG A 394 10.25 -9.79 -8.46
N LEU A 395 9.72 -8.58 -8.29
CA LEU A 395 9.85 -7.49 -9.26
C LEU A 395 11.20 -6.76 -9.18
N GLY A 396 12.18 -7.28 -8.43
CA GLY A 396 13.54 -6.70 -8.35
C GLY A 396 13.77 -5.73 -7.20
N HIS A 397 12.74 -5.44 -6.39
CA HIS A 397 12.86 -4.58 -5.20
C HIS A 397 13.26 -5.39 -3.96
N LYS A 398 14.45 -6.00 -4.01
CA LYS A 398 14.93 -6.97 -3.00
C LYS A 398 15.25 -6.38 -1.62
N ARG A 399 15.22 -5.06 -1.44
CA ARG A 399 15.55 -4.41 -0.16
C ARG A 399 14.70 -4.94 1.00
N ILE A 400 13.43 -5.23 0.73
CA ILE A 400 12.48 -5.74 1.73
C ILE A 400 12.83 -7.15 2.22
N GLU A 401 13.65 -7.92 1.49
CA GLU A 401 14.11 -9.23 1.95
C GLU A 401 15.09 -9.13 3.14
N SER A 402 15.69 -7.96 3.34
CA SER A 402 16.58 -7.67 4.47
C SER A 402 15.83 -7.08 5.67
N SER A 403 14.49 -7.11 5.66
CA SER A 403 13.67 -6.62 6.76
C SER A 403 13.98 -7.36 8.07
N GLU A 404 14.21 -6.61 9.14
CA GLU A 404 14.45 -7.13 10.50
C GLU A 404 13.68 -6.30 11.54
N PRO A 405 12.36 -6.53 11.75
CA PRO A 405 11.58 -5.71 12.65
C PRO A 405 12.10 -5.70 14.09
N MET A 406 12.49 -6.86 14.62
CA MET A 406 12.97 -6.96 16.01
C MET A 406 14.34 -6.32 16.23
N ALA A 407 15.15 -6.16 15.17
CA ALA A 407 16.45 -5.51 15.27
C ALA A 407 16.33 -4.00 15.54
N GLN A 408 15.15 -3.39 15.34
CA GLN A 408 14.85 -2.02 15.75
C GLN A 408 15.13 -1.82 17.25
N ILE A 409 14.74 -2.77 18.10
CA ILE A 409 14.87 -2.64 19.56
C ILE A 409 16.34 -2.62 19.96
N ALA A 410 17.09 -3.67 19.56
CA ALA A 410 18.51 -3.81 19.87
C ALA A 410 19.32 -2.61 19.37
N ARG A 411 19.02 -2.13 18.16
CA ARG A 411 19.68 -0.98 17.54
C ARG A 411 19.65 0.27 18.43
N TYR A 412 18.53 0.58 19.09
CA TYR A 412 18.45 1.74 19.98
C TYR A 412 18.90 1.44 21.40
N THR A 413 18.64 0.25 21.94
CA THR A 413 19.08 -0.07 23.31
C THR A 413 20.60 -0.17 23.40
N GLU A 414 21.27 -0.73 22.39
CA GLU A 414 22.73 -0.75 22.30
C GLU A 414 23.31 0.67 22.15
N THR A 415 22.73 1.48 21.26
CA THR A 415 23.17 2.87 21.03
C THR A 415 22.99 3.74 22.26
N ASN A 416 21.92 3.52 23.02
CA ASN A 416 21.67 4.25 24.25
C ASN A 416 22.43 3.66 25.46
N GLY A 417 23.13 2.53 25.28
CA GLY A 417 23.95 1.89 26.30
C GLY A 417 23.11 1.29 27.44
N PHE A 418 21.97 0.68 27.10
CA PHE A 418 21.07 0.05 28.06
C PHE A 418 21.77 -1.04 28.86
N LYS A 419 21.62 -1.01 30.19
CA LYS A 419 22.11 -2.05 31.09
C LYS A 419 20.99 -2.48 32.03
N GLY A 420 20.40 -3.64 31.78
CA GLY A 420 19.37 -4.22 32.64
C GLY A 420 18.37 -5.05 31.84
N ASP A 421 17.24 -5.32 32.49
CA ASP A 421 16.08 -5.94 31.86
C ASP A 421 14.99 -4.88 31.64
N PRO A 422 14.25 -4.93 30.53
CA PRO A 422 13.09 -4.07 30.34
C PRO A 422 11.99 -4.41 31.35
N SER A 423 11.24 -3.40 31.79
CA SER A 423 9.97 -3.68 32.46
C SER A 423 8.96 -4.19 31.43
N VAL A 424 8.17 -5.19 31.80
CA VAL A 424 7.17 -5.80 30.93
C VAL A 424 5.80 -5.59 31.54
N THR A 425 4.84 -5.08 30.76
CA THR A 425 3.47 -4.83 31.21
C THR A 425 2.49 -5.22 30.13
N GLU A 426 1.40 -5.90 30.50
CA GLU A 426 0.27 -6.12 29.60
C GLU A 426 -0.63 -4.88 29.63
N LEU A 427 -0.65 -4.10 28.56
CA LEU A 427 -1.44 -2.87 28.46
C LEU A 427 -2.94 -3.16 28.27
N HIS A 428 -3.22 -4.28 27.62
CA HIS A 428 -4.55 -4.81 27.32
C HIS A 428 -4.38 -6.32 27.05
N PRO A 429 -5.40 -7.16 27.25
CA PRO A 429 -5.35 -8.56 26.83
C PRO A 429 -4.74 -8.74 25.43
N GLY A 430 -3.60 -9.44 25.36
CA GLY A 430 -2.87 -9.70 24.12
C GLY A 430 -2.00 -8.54 23.59
N VAL A 431 -1.83 -7.46 24.35
CA VAL A 431 -0.95 -6.32 24.02
C VAL A 431 0.08 -6.16 25.13
N THR A 432 1.34 -6.48 24.82
CA THR A 432 2.44 -6.39 25.79
C THR A 432 3.37 -5.24 25.45
N GLU A 433 3.68 -4.40 26.43
CA GLU A 433 4.71 -3.38 26.34
C GLU A 433 5.98 -3.82 27.08
N LYS A 434 7.14 -3.57 26.47
CA LYS A 434 8.46 -3.63 27.08
C LYS A 434 9.04 -2.23 27.12
N VAL A 435 9.38 -1.73 28.30
CA VAL A 435 9.97 -0.40 28.49
C VAL A 435 11.42 -0.56 28.90
N TYR A 436 12.30 0.01 28.08
CA TYR A 436 13.73 0.15 28.34
C TYR A 436 13.95 1.58 28.83
N SER A 437 13.89 1.76 30.15
CA SER A 437 13.77 3.08 30.77
C SER A 437 15.03 3.94 30.57
N SER A 438 14.82 5.26 30.45
CA SER A 438 15.92 6.21 30.29
C SER A 438 16.91 6.23 31.47
N GLU A 439 16.47 5.88 32.68
CA GLU A 439 17.32 5.77 33.88
C GLU A 439 18.37 4.66 33.77
N GLN A 440 18.08 3.64 32.96
CA GLN A 440 18.98 2.51 32.69
C GLN A 440 19.82 2.71 31.43
N MET A 441 19.71 3.88 30.77
CA MET A 441 20.42 4.23 29.54
C MET A 441 21.60 5.16 29.84
N ALA A 442 22.81 4.78 29.41
CA ALA A 442 23.99 5.62 29.55
C ALA A 442 23.87 6.96 28.81
N ASN A 443 23.16 6.97 27.68
CA ASN A 443 23.01 8.15 26.81
C ASN A 443 21.61 8.80 26.88
N GLY A 444 20.77 8.37 27.84
CA GLY A 444 19.36 8.79 27.94
C GLY A 444 18.48 8.22 26.83
N GLY A 445 17.31 8.84 26.62
CA GLY A 445 16.28 8.38 25.69
C GLY A 445 15.54 7.14 26.20
N GLU A 446 14.26 7.02 25.92
CA GLU A 446 13.45 5.86 26.28
C GLU A 446 13.15 5.01 25.05
N VAL A 447 13.30 3.68 25.14
CA VAL A 447 12.83 2.77 24.08
C VAL A 447 11.64 1.99 24.62
N ARG A 448 10.53 2.03 23.89
CA ARG A 448 9.33 1.23 24.17
C ARG A 448 9.04 0.32 22.99
N TYR A 449 8.80 -0.94 23.28
CA TYR A 449 8.35 -1.92 22.30
C TYR A 449 6.98 -2.45 22.70
N VAL A 450 6.02 -2.36 21.78
CA VAL A 450 4.67 -2.89 21.97
C VAL A 450 4.45 -4.02 20.98
N GLU A 451 4.14 -5.19 21.51
CA GLU A 451 3.80 -6.39 20.75
C GLU A 451 2.29 -6.62 20.80
N ILE A 452 1.67 -6.82 19.65
CA ILE A 452 0.24 -7.12 19.53
C ILE A 452 0.08 -8.58 19.09
N ALA A 453 -0.33 -9.43 20.02
CA ALA A 453 -0.58 -10.85 19.75
C ALA A 453 -1.75 -11.01 18.74
N GLY A 454 -1.50 -11.74 17.65
CA GLY A 454 -2.44 -11.85 16.53
C GLY A 454 -2.59 -10.56 15.71
N GLY A 455 -1.80 -9.53 16.02
CA GLY A 455 -1.74 -8.27 15.28
C GLY A 455 -1.23 -8.52 13.86
N LYS A 456 -1.89 -7.88 12.89
CA LYS A 456 -1.59 -7.96 11.45
C LYS A 456 -0.92 -6.66 10.99
N HIS A 457 -0.67 -6.51 9.68
CA HIS A 457 -0.15 -5.27 9.09
C HIS A 457 -1.18 -4.14 9.12
N ALA A 458 -1.42 -3.56 10.30
CA ALA A 458 -2.45 -2.57 10.53
C ALA A 458 -1.98 -1.52 11.52
N TYR A 459 -2.55 -0.32 11.40
CA TYR A 459 -2.38 0.72 12.40
C TYR A 459 -3.53 0.61 13.40
N SER A 460 -3.30 0.10 14.62
CA SER A 460 -4.37 -0.04 15.62
C SER A 460 -4.90 1.31 16.10
N GLY A 461 -6.21 1.42 16.32
CA GLY A 461 -6.86 2.65 16.79
C GLY A 461 -7.31 3.64 15.70
N ARG A 462 -7.57 3.16 14.46
CA ARG A 462 -8.09 4.00 13.36
C ARG A 462 -9.41 4.69 13.71
N SER A 463 -9.54 5.94 13.29
CA SER A 463 -10.70 6.80 13.57
C SER A 463 -11.93 6.52 12.71
N VAL A 464 -11.74 5.80 11.59
CA VAL A 464 -12.84 5.28 10.77
C VAL A 464 -13.19 3.89 11.26
N GLY A 465 -14.44 3.70 11.69
CA GLY A 465 -14.97 2.39 12.06
C GLY A 465 -14.73 1.37 10.95
N LEU A 466 -14.68 0.09 11.35
CA LEU A 466 -14.52 -1.10 10.51
C LEU A 466 -15.54 -1.14 9.35
N GLN A 467 -15.42 -0.28 8.33
CA GLN A 467 -16.04 -0.56 7.06
C GLN A 467 -15.18 -1.61 6.38
N GLU A 468 -15.81 -2.74 6.09
CA GLU A 468 -15.28 -3.87 5.32
C GLU A 468 -14.82 -3.40 3.93
N ASP A 469 -13.67 -2.74 3.86
CA ASP A 469 -13.10 -2.32 2.60
C ASP A 469 -12.36 -3.52 1.99
N LYS A 470 -13.01 -4.20 1.05
CA LYS A 470 -12.58 -5.43 0.36
C LYS A 470 -11.35 -5.22 -0.56
N SER A 471 -10.40 -4.38 -0.18
CA SER A 471 -9.16 -4.24 -0.91
C SER A 471 -8.18 -5.33 -0.49
N VAL A 472 -7.63 -6.07 -1.46
CA VAL A 472 -6.61 -7.12 -1.28
C VAL A 472 -5.34 -6.59 -0.58
N LEU A 473 -5.16 -5.27 -0.51
CA LEU A 473 -4.07 -4.57 0.20
C LEU A 473 -4.43 -4.18 1.66
N LEU A 474 -5.67 -4.40 2.10
CA LEU A 474 -6.16 -4.09 3.46
C LEU A 474 -6.84 -5.29 4.14
N GLY A 475 -6.79 -6.48 3.53
CA GLY A 475 -7.43 -7.70 4.04
C GLY A 475 -6.69 -8.32 5.21
N ALA A 476 -6.56 -7.61 6.32
CA ALA A 476 -6.00 -8.11 7.56
C ALA A 476 -6.52 -7.29 8.74
N ASN A 477 -7.85 -7.30 8.92
CA ASN A 477 -8.55 -6.70 10.06
C ASN A 477 -7.81 -7.05 11.36
N GLY A 478 -7.31 -6.02 12.04
CA GLY A 478 -6.74 -6.14 13.37
C GLY A 478 -7.78 -6.71 14.31
N GLY A 479 -7.38 -7.67 15.13
CA GLY A 479 -8.20 -8.16 16.24
C GLY A 479 -8.59 -7.04 17.22
N PRO A 480 -9.46 -7.36 18.18
CA PRO A 480 -10.21 -6.41 19.00
C PRO A 480 -9.32 -5.76 20.06
N SER A 481 -8.54 -4.75 19.69
CA SER A 481 -7.88 -3.93 20.69
C SER A 481 -8.49 -2.53 20.66
N ASP A 482 -9.25 -2.21 21.71
CA ASP A 482 -9.55 -0.84 22.16
C ASP A 482 -8.26 -0.03 22.47
N PHE A 483 -7.10 -0.67 22.34
CA PHE A 483 -5.78 -0.09 22.41
C PHE A 483 -5.55 0.95 21.31
N LYS A 484 -5.36 2.20 21.73
CA LYS A 484 -5.10 3.34 20.85
C LYS A 484 -3.59 3.61 20.83
N ILE A 485 -2.92 3.18 19.76
CA ILE A 485 -1.48 3.46 19.55
C ILE A 485 -1.18 4.96 19.73
N ASN A 486 -2.10 5.81 19.29
CA ASN A 486 -1.94 7.27 19.38
C ASN A 486 -1.86 7.78 20.82
N ASP A 487 -2.47 7.10 21.80
CA ASP A 487 -2.32 7.48 23.20
C ASP A 487 -0.87 7.27 23.66
N LEU A 488 -0.20 6.19 23.22
CA LEU A 488 1.23 5.99 23.47
C LEU A 488 2.10 6.99 22.70
N VAL A 489 1.76 7.31 21.45
CA VAL A 489 2.48 8.38 20.72
C VAL A 489 2.43 9.69 21.51
N GLY A 490 1.27 10.05 22.05
CA GLY A 490 1.11 11.23 22.89
C GLY A 490 1.94 11.19 24.17
N THR A 491 1.89 10.08 24.92
CA THR A 491 2.58 9.98 26.22
C THR A 491 4.09 9.80 26.11
N VAL A 492 4.56 9.15 25.04
CA VAL A 492 5.98 8.80 24.86
C VAL A 492 6.72 9.87 24.08
N LEU A 493 6.15 10.31 22.95
CA LEU A 493 6.86 11.15 21.98
C LEU A 493 6.51 12.63 22.10
N LEU A 494 5.28 12.97 22.52
CA LEU A 494 4.80 14.36 22.64
C LEU A 494 4.79 14.88 24.09
N ARG A 495 5.44 14.17 25.04
CA ARG A 495 5.56 14.65 26.42
C ARG A 495 6.31 15.99 26.49
N SER A 496 5.80 16.94 27.27
CA SER A 496 6.53 18.15 27.63
C SER A 496 7.67 17.78 28.60
N HIS A 497 8.89 18.24 28.31
CA HIS A 497 10.05 18.04 29.17
C HIS A 497 10.38 19.27 30.01
#